data_AF-A0A3N4M6W6-F1
#
_entry.id   AF-A0A3N4M6W6-F1
#
_cell.length_a   1.000
_cell.length_b   1.000
_cell.length_c   1.000
_cell.angle_alpha   90.00
_cell.angle_beta   90.00
_cell.angle_gamma   90.00
#
_symmetry.space_group_name_H-M   'P 1'
#
loop_
_entity.id
_entity.type
_entity.pdbx_description
1 polymer ?
#
loop_
_entity_poly.entity_id
_entity_poly.type
_entity_poly.pdbx_seq_one_letter_code
_entity_poly.pdbx_strand_id
1 'polypeptide(L)' 'MLINGVKWACDACIRGHRVSGCTHSDRDLKQIAKKGRPVSQCPHCRSLRKSRSAHVKCDC' A
#
# COMPACT_ATOMS: atom_id res chain seq x y z
N MET A 1 -0.19 -14.90 -1.91
CA MET A 1 -0.80 -15.35 -3.18
C MET A 1 -1.29 -14.15 -3.99
N LEU A 2 -1.09 -14.09 -5.31
CA LEU A 2 -1.74 -13.10 -6.20
C LEU A 2 -2.73 -13.83 -7.09
N ILE A 3 -4.00 -13.42 -7.07
CA ILE A 3 -5.05 -13.96 -7.93
C ILE A 3 -5.73 -12.77 -8.59
N ASN A 4 -5.79 -12.74 -9.93
CA ASN A 4 -6.41 -11.66 -10.71
C ASN A 4 -5.89 -10.24 -10.37
N GLY A 5 -4.60 -10.11 -10.05
CA GLY A 5 -3.99 -8.82 -9.69
C GLY A 5 -4.29 -8.32 -8.27
N VAL A 6 -5.07 -9.08 -7.49
CA VAL A 6 -5.34 -8.80 -6.07
C VAL A 6 -4.49 -9.73 -5.20
N LYS A 7 -3.88 -9.17 -4.15
CA LYS A 7 -3.14 -9.98 -3.17
C LYS A 7 -4.11 -10.62 -2.21
N TRP A 8 -3.88 -11.89 -1.89
CA TRP A 8 -4.65 -12.65 -0.92
C TRP A 8 -3.71 -13.22 0.15
N ALA A 9 -4.17 -13.19 1.40
CA ALA A 9 -3.44 -13.76 2.52
C ALA A 9 -4.36 -14.20 3.67
N CYS A 10 -3.87 -15.16 4.46
CA CYS A 10 -4.54 -15.69 5.63
C CYS A 10 -4.56 -14.68 6.79
N ASP A 11 -5.55 -14.76 7.69
CA ASP A 11 -5.71 -13.80 8.80
C ASP A 11 -4.47 -13.71 9.72
N ALA A 12 -3.85 -14.86 10.02
CA ALA A 12 -2.60 -14.92 10.79
C ALA A 12 -1.42 -14.27 10.04
N CYS A 13 -1.37 -14.42 8.72
CA CYS A 13 -0.34 -13.89 7.85
C CYS A 13 -0.44 -12.37 7.75
N ILE A 14 -1.68 -11.85 7.75
CA ILE A 14 -1.99 -10.42 7.76
C ILE A 14 -1.52 -9.79 9.07
N ARG A 15 -1.95 -10.34 10.22
CA ARG A 15 -1.54 -9.86 11.55
C ARG A 15 -0.04 -9.98 11.77
N GLY A 16 0.56 -11.07 11.30
CA GLY A 16 1.99 -11.32 11.42
C GLY A 16 2.87 -10.64 10.37
N HIS A 17 2.33 -9.77 9.51
CA HIS A 17 3.06 -9.10 8.43
C HIS A 17 3.77 -10.05 7.43
N ARG A 18 3.39 -11.33 7.38
CA ARG A 18 3.93 -12.38 6.47
C ARG A 18 3.12 -12.53 5.18
N VAL A 19 2.38 -11.48 4.82
CA VAL A 19 1.46 -11.41 3.67
C VAL A 19 2.15 -11.74 2.34
N SER A 20 3.42 -11.36 2.20
CA SER A 20 4.21 -11.55 0.98
C SER A 20 4.45 -13.02 0.63
N GLY A 21 4.60 -13.89 1.63
CA GLY A 21 4.89 -15.32 1.46
C GLY A 21 3.73 -16.24 1.83
N CYS A 22 2.50 -15.72 1.94
CA CYS A 22 1.35 -16.56 2.30
C CYS A 22 1.00 -17.52 1.15
N THR A 23 1.18 -18.82 1.42
CA THR A 23 0.84 -19.97 0.54
C THR A 23 -0.16 -20.95 1.17
N HIS A 24 -0.72 -20.61 2.35
CA HIS A 24 -1.74 -21.40 3.02
C HIS A 24 -3.00 -21.50 2.18
N SER A 25 -3.45 -22.72 1.91
CA SER A 25 -4.71 -23.06 1.24
C SER A 25 -5.77 -23.60 2.20
N ASP A 26 -5.38 -23.90 3.44
CA ASP A 26 -6.19 -24.47 4.52
C ASP A 26 -6.99 -23.43 5.32
N ARG A 27 -6.77 -22.13 5.05
CA ARG A 27 -7.28 -21.02 5.88
C ARG A 27 -8.07 -20.03 5.05
N ASP A 28 -9.00 -19.35 5.71
CA ASP A 28 -9.71 -18.22 5.12
C ASP A 28 -8.74 -17.14 4.64
N LEU A 29 -8.73 -16.96 3.32
CA LEU A 29 -7.94 -15.97 2.61
C LEU A 29 -8.75 -14.68 2.49
N LYS A 30 -8.17 -13.56 2.93
CA LYS A 30 -8.74 -12.23 2.74
C LYS A 30 -8.01 -11.48 1.64
N GLN A 31 -8.76 -10.68 0.89
CA GLN A 31 -8.18 -9.73 -0.06
C GLN A 31 -7.42 -8.63 0.69
N ILE A 32 -6.22 -8.36 0.21
CA ILE A 32 -5.34 -7.31 0.71
C ILE A 32 -5.36 -6.19 -0.30
N ALA A 33 -5.91 -5.06 0.11
CA ALA A 33 -5.83 -3.82 -0.64
C ALA A 33 -4.37 -3.41 -0.86
N LYS A 34 -4.11 -2.71 -1.97
CA LYS A 34 -2.77 -2.20 -2.28
C LYS A 34 -2.28 -1.35 -1.12
N LYS A 35 -1.08 -1.64 -0.61
CA LYS A 35 -0.42 -0.80 0.39
C LYS A 35 -0.09 0.54 -0.25
N GLY A 36 -0.61 1.62 0.32
CA GLY A 36 -0.25 2.98 -0.04
C GLY A 36 -0.82 3.93 0.99
N ARG A 37 0.04 4.76 1.59
CA ARG A 37 -0.44 5.91 2.35
C ARG A 37 -1.10 6.86 1.33
N PRO A 38 -2.31 7.39 1.60
CA PRO A 38 -2.86 8.44 0.76
C PRO A 38 -1.85 9.58 0.67
N VAL A 39 -1.74 10.18 -0.52
CA VAL A 39 -0.83 11.30 -0.72
C VAL A 39 -1.31 12.48 0.14
N SER A 40 -0.43 12.95 1.03
CA SER A 40 -0.73 14.08 1.93
C SER A 40 -0.52 15.44 1.27
N GLN A 41 -0.09 15.49 0.01
CA GLN A 41 0.20 16.71 -0.72
C GLN A 41 -0.61 16.73 -2.00
N CYS A 42 -1.11 17.92 -2.35
CA CYS A 42 -1.79 18.15 -3.60
C CYS A 42 -0.83 17.96 -4.81
N PRO A 43 -1.36 17.76 -6.03
CA PRO A 43 -0.56 17.58 -7.23
C PRO A 43 0.41 18.75 -7.51
N HIS A 44 0.00 19.98 -7.18
CA HIS A 44 0.80 21.19 -7.37
C HIS A 44 2.04 21.21 -6.47
N CYS A 45 1.88 21.02 -5.15
CA CYS A 45 3.02 21.00 -4.24
C CYS A 45 3.98 19.84 -4.52
N ARG A 46 3.45 18.71 -5.00
CA ARG A 46 4.26 17.57 -5.42
C ARG A 46 5.11 17.88 -6.66
N SER A 47 4.55 18.61 -7.64
CA SER A 47 5.31 19.02 -8.82
C SER A 47 6.42 20.01 -8.45
N LEU A 48 6.14 20.97 -7.55
CA LEU A 48 7.15 21.90 -7.02
C LEU A 48 8.30 21.19 -6.30
N ARG A 49 8.01 20.15 -5.50
CA ARG A 49 9.07 19.32 -4.90
C ARG A 49 9.93 18.65 -5.96
N LYS A 50 9.32 18.09 -7.01
CA LYS A 50 10.06 17.36 -8.03
C LYS A 50 10.89 18.29 -8.92
N SER A 51 10.39 19.47 -9.24
CA SER A 51 11.04 20.40 -10.16
C SER A 51 12.05 21.32 -9.48
N ARG A 52 11.82 21.70 -8.21
CA ARG A 52 12.62 22.71 -7.51
C ARG A 52 13.16 22.24 -6.16
N SER A 53 12.96 20.97 -5.79
CA SER A 53 13.32 20.44 -4.47
C SER A 53 12.76 21.27 -3.31
N ALA A 54 11.61 21.93 -3.52
CA ALA A 54 11.02 22.83 -2.55
C ALA A 54 10.26 22.03 -1.47
N HIS A 55 10.86 21.88 -0.29
CA HIS A 55 10.31 21.14 0.84
C HIS A 55 9.33 21.99 1.68
N VAL A 56 8.34 22.61 1.02
CA VAL A 56 7.28 23.33 1.71
C VAL A 56 6.19 22.37 2.22
N LYS A 57 5.56 22.74 3.34
CA LYS A 57 4.32 22.11 3.82
C LYS A 57 3.20 22.48 2.83
N CYS A 58 2.37 21.51 2.45
CA CYS A 58 1.13 21.83 1.72
C CYS A 58 0.11 22.21 2.79
N ASP A 59 -0.28 23.48 2.79
CA ASP A 59 -1.43 24.03 3.53
C ASP A 59 -2.65 24.22 2.60
N CYS A 60 -2.54 23.61 1.42
CA CYS A 60 -3.60 23.13 0.57
C CYS A 60 -4.12 21.77 1.08
#